data_AF-A0A6G2DDE8-F1
#
_entry.id   AF-A0A6G2DDE8-F1
#
_cell.length_a   1.000
_cell.length_b   1.000
_cell.length_c   1.000
_cell.angle_alpha   90.00
_cell.angle_beta   90.00
_cell.angle_gamma   90.00
#
_symmetry.space_group_name_H-M   'P 1'
#
loop_
_entity.id
_entity.type
_entity.pdbx_description
1 polymer ?
#
loop_
_entity_poly.entity_id
_entity_poly.type
_entity_poly.pdbx_seq_one_letter_code
_entity_poly.pdbx_strand_id
1 'polypeptide(L)'
;TVADWTYYTDFPKVYKNVSSIKVALNIMNSLIGSKNIQEDFLDLYQNYPEILKVVPLLIAKRLRDTIIVKDPIKDFYFDFSKRNYSIEEYTMFLEKSGIFDLLQNHLVSNLVDYVTGVEVGMDTNGRKNRTGDAMENIVQSYLEAEGYILGENLFKEIEQNEIEEIFSVDLSAITNDGNTVKRFDFVIKNEQVLYLI
;
A
#
# COMPACT_ATOMS: atom_id res chain seq x y z
N THR A 1 1.07 18.77 -11.13
CA THR A 1 1.41 17.45 -10.54
C THR A 1 2.74 17.03 -11.10
N VAL A 2 3.68 16.69 -10.23
CA VAL A 2 4.96 16.10 -10.62
C VAL A 2 4.81 14.59 -10.52
N ALA A 3 5.05 13.88 -11.62
CA ALA A 3 4.81 12.46 -11.75
C ALA A 3 5.88 11.87 -12.66
N ASP A 4 6.63 10.89 -12.14
CA ASP A 4 7.47 10.01 -12.95
C ASP A 4 6.66 8.80 -13.45
N TRP A 5 7.32 7.88 -14.16
CA TRP A 5 6.68 6.67 -14.68
C TRP A 5 6.08 5.76 -13.58
N THR A 6 6.63 5.80 -12.37
CA THR A 6 6.24 4.96 -11.22
C THR A 6 5.23 5.63 -10.28
N TYR A 7 4.93 6.90 -10.53
CA TYR A 7 4.02 7.72 -9.74
C TYR A 7 2.61 7.13 -9.57
N TYR A 8 2.05 6.57 -10.65
CA TYR A 8 0.63 6.21 -10.69
C TYR A 8 0.31 4.90 -9.95
N THR A 9 1.17 3.89 -10.10
CA THR A 9 1.01 2.55 -9.53
C THR A 9 2.38 1.89 -9.30
N ASP A 10 2.62 1.42 -8.09
CA ASP A 10 3.77 0.59 -7.75
C ASP A 10 3.44 -0.88 -8.07
N PHE A 11 3.62 -1.26 -9.33
CA PHE A 11 3.36 -2.62 -9.79
C PHE A 11 4.19 -3.69 -9.06
N PRO A 12 5.50 -3.51 -8.80
CA PRO A 12 6.28 -4.43 -7.98
C PRO A 12 5.63 -4.75 -6.63
N LYS A 13 5.13 -3.73 -5.92
CA LYS A 13 4.40 -3.89 -4.66
C LYS A 13 3.06 -4.59 -4.85
N VAL A 14 2.30 -4.23 -5.89
CA VAL A 14 1.04 -4.92 -6.24
C VAL A 14 1.29 -6.42 -6.45
N TYR A 15 2.28 -6.78 -7.27
CA TYR A 15 2.61 -8.18 -7.54
C TYR A 15 3.07 -8.92 -6.30
N LYS A 16 3.88 -8.28 -5.44
CA LYS A 16 4.31 -8.86 -4.16
C LYS A 16 3.11 -9.16 -3.25
N ASN A 17 2.17 -8.22 -3.13
CA ASN A 17 0.97 -8.38 -2.32
C ASN A 17 0.10 -9.54 -2.85
N VAL A 18 -0.23 -9.54 -4.15
CA VAL A 18 -1.04 -10.60 -4.77
C VAL A 18 -0.34 -11.96 -4.66
N SER A 19 0.97 -12.02 -4.89
CA SER A 19 1.74 -13.27 -4.80
C SER A 19 1.66 -13.90 -3.41
N SER A 20 1.60 -13.10 -2.34
CA SER A 20 1.54 -13.61 -0.96
C SER A 20 0.26 -14.38 -0.62
N ILE A 21 -0.81 -14.17 -1.38
CA ILE A 21 -2.15 -14.76 -1.18
C ILE A 21 -2.63 -15.57 -2.38
N LYS A 22 -1.79 -15.69 -3.42
CA LYS A 22 -2.13 -16.29 -4.71
C LYS A 22 -2.72 -17.70 -4.58
N VAL A 23 -2.21 -18.51 -3.66
CA VAL A 23 -2.71 -19.88 -3.43
C VAL A 23 -4.16 -19.85 -2.95
N ALA A 24 -4.47 -19.07 -1.92
CA ALA A 24 -5.82 -18.94 -1.38
C ALA A 24 -6.81 -18.39 -2.43
N LEU A 25 -6.39 -17.42 -3.25
CA LEU A 25 -7.21 -16.91 -4.36
C LEU A 25 -7.52 -17.99 -5.41
N ASN A 26 -6.52 -18.81 -5.76
CA ASN A 26 -6.71 -19.89 -6.73
C ASN A 26 -7.57 -21.04 -6.19
N ILE A 27 -7.52 -21.31 -4.88
CA ILE A 27 -8.45 -22.25 -4.25
C ILE A 27 -9.86 -21.68 -4.32
N MET A 28 -10.05 -20.42 -3.92
CA MET A 28 -11.37 -19.77 -3.92
C MET A 28 -11.97 -19.61 -5.33
N ASN A 29 -11.17 -19.62 -6.40
CA ASN A 29 -11.65 -19.67 -7.79
C ASN A 29 -12.55 -20.88 -8.05
N SER A 30 -12.46 -21.97 -7.29
CA SER A 30 -13.35 -23.13 -7.45
C SER A 30 -14.83 -22.81 -7.19
N LEU A 31 -15.12 -21.69 -6.51
CA LEU A 31 -16.48 -21.22 -6.24
C LEU A 31 -17.08 -20.41 -7.40
N ILE A 32 -16.27 -20.01 -8.38
CA ILE A 32 -16.74 -19.25 -9.54
C ILE A 32 -17.69 -20.13 -10.36
N GLY A 33 -18.90 -19.64 -10.61
CA GLY A 33 -19.95 -20.37 -11.31
C GLY A 33 -20.61 -21.49 -10.50
N SER A 34 -20.33 -21.59 -9.18
CA SER A 34 -21.02 -22.53 -8.31
C SER A 34 -22.52 -22.23 -8.26
N LYS A 35 -23.34 -23.29 -8.36
CA LYS A 35 -24.81 -23.21 -8.22
C LYS A 35 -25.28 -23.32 -6.78
N ASN A 36 -24.44 -23.87 -5.88
CA ASN A 36 -24.73 -24.10 -4.47
C ASN A 36 -23.66 -23.41 -3.61
N ILE A 37 -23.38 -22.14 -3.91
CA ILE A 37 -22.17 -21.45 -3.45
C ILE A 37 -21.97 -21.42 -1.93
N GLN A 38 -23.06 -21.40 -1.16
CA GLN A 38 -22.98 -21.44 0.31
C GLN A 38 -22.42 -22.78 0.82
N GLU A 39 -22.94 -23.89 0.32
CA GLU A 39 -22.51 -25.25 0.71
C GLU A 39 -21.08 -25.50 0.22
N ASP A 40 -20.81 -25.18 -1.04
CA ASP A 40 -19.47 -25.32 -1.63
C ASP A 40 -18.43 -24.45 -0.88
N PHE A 41 -18.81 -23.25 -0.43
CA PHE A 41 -17.93 -22.41 0.39
C PHE A 41 -17.64 -23.03 1.76
N LEU A 42 -18.66 -23.58 2.43
CA LEU A 42 -18.47 -24.23 3.72
C LEU A 42 -17.55 -25.45 3.60
N ASP A 43 -17.76 -26.28 2.58
CA ASP A 43 -16.93 -27.45 2.31
C ASP A 43 -15.50 -27.07 1.93
N LEU A 44 -15.33 -26.04 1.10
CA LEU A 44 -14.02 -25.52 0.74
C LEU A 44 -13.29 -24.96 1.96
N TYR A 45 -13.99 -24.21 2.83
CA TYR A 45 -13.43 -23.64 4.05
C TYR A 45 -12.97 -24.71 5.05
N GLN A 46 -13.70 -25.83 5.16
CA GLN A 46 -13.30 -26.94 6.05
C GLN A 46 -11.93 -27.51 5.66
N ASN A 47 -11.64 -27.56 4.37
CA ASN A 47 -10.38 -28.08 3.84
C ASN A 47 -9.28 -27.00 3.76
N TYR A 48 -9.66 -25.75 3.50
CA TYR A 48 -8.76 -24.63 3.22
C TYR A 48 -9.20 -23.36 3.98
N PRO A 49 -9.06 -23.31 5.30
CA PRO A 49 -9.53 -22.18 6.10
C PRO A 49 -8.84 -20.85 5.75
N GLU A 50 -7.69 -20.88 5.08
CA GLU A 50 -6.96 -19.72 4.58
C GLU A 50 -7.71 -18.92 3.52
N ILE A 51 -8.72 -19.49 2.84
CA ILE A 51 -9.56 -18.74 1.88
C ILE A 51 -10.28 -17.56 2.55
N LEU A 52 -10.49 -17.62 3.86
CA LEU A 52 -11.09 -16.52 4.61
C LEU A 52 -10.20 -15.26 4.58
N LYS A 53 -8.88 -15.43 4.49
CA LYS A 53 -7.91 -14.31 4.49
C LYS A 53 -7.98 -13.45 3.23
N VAL A 54 -8.56 -13.96 2.13
CA VAL A 54 -8.67 -13.19 0.89
C VAL A 54 -9.95 -12.37 0.81
N VAL A 55 -10.95 -12.66 1.64
CA VAL A 55 -12.27 -12.00 1.63
C VAL A 55 -12.18 -10.47 1.79
N PRO A 56 -11.37 -9.90 2.72
CA PRO A 56 -11.26 -8.44 2.84
C PRO A 56 -10.81 -7.77 1.54
N LEU A 57 -9.92 -8.40 0.78
CA LEU A 57 -9.39 -7.83 -0.46
C LEU A 57 -10.44 -7.81 -1.57
N LEU A 58 -11.43 -8.72 -1.53
CA LEU A 58 -12.51 -8.73 -2.51
C LEU A 58 -13.39 -7.46 -2.43
N ILE A 59 -13.37 -6.79 -1.28
CA ILE A 59 -14.10 -5.54 -1.00
C ILE A 59 -13.17 -4.35 -0.76
N ALA A 60 -11.93 -4.42 -1.28
CA ALA A 60 -10.93 -3.36 -1.15
C ALA A 60 -10.60 -2.96 0.31
N LYS A 61 -10.52 -3.94 1.21
CA LYS A 61 -10.02 -3.78 2.60
C LYS A 61 -8.74 -4.57 2.83
N ARG A 62 -7.89 -4.11 3.75
CA ARG A 62 -6.67 -4.85 4.12
C ARG A 62 -7.02 -5.94 5.13
N LEU A 63 -6.30 -7.06 5.09
CA LEU A 63 -6.52 -8.19 6.02
C LEU A 63 -6.39 -7.80 7.50
N ARG A 64 -5.53 -6.81 7.81
CA ARG A 64 -5.34 -6.28 9.16
C ARG A 64 -6.48 -5.38 9.65
N ASP A 65 -7.37 -4.96 8.77
CA ASP A 65 -8.43 -4.03 9.11
C ASP A 65 -9.63 -4.80 9.67
N THR A 66 -10.15 -4.38 10.82
CA THR A 66 -11.45 -4.85 11.30
C THR A 66 -12.55 -4.28 10.41
N ILE A 67 -13.40 -5.16 9.87
CA ILE A 67 -14.54 -4.75 9.06
C ILE A 67 -15.75 -4.54 9.98
N ILE A 68 -16.23 -3.31 10.05
CA ILE A 68 -17.36 -2.92 10.90
C ILE A 68 -18.62 -2.90 10.05
N VAL A 69 -19.64 -3.67 10.44
CA VAL A 69 -20.97 -3.68 9.82
C VAL A 69 -21.99 -3.25 10.85
N LYS A 70 -22.74 -2.18 10.54
CA LYS A 70 -23.88 -1.72 11.33
C LYS A 70 -25.13 -2.48 10.87
N ASP A 71 -25.72 -3.29 11.74
CA ASP A 71 -26.94 -4.05 11.46
C ASP A 71 -28.02 -3.70 12.50
N PRO A 72 -29.32 -3.68 12.14
CA PRO A 72 -30.40 -3.28 13.04
C PRO A 72 -30.47 -4.06 14.37
N ILE A 73 -29.93 -5.29 14.42
CA ILE A 73 -29.95 -6.13 15.63
C ILE A 73 -28.71 -5.87 16.49
N LYS A 74 -27.52 -5.88 15.88
CA LYS A 74 -26.24 -5.65 16.55
C LYS A 74 -25.17 -5.21 15.55
N ASP A 75 -24.17 -4.50 16.03
CA ASP A 75 -22.97 -4.24 15.24
C ASP A 75 -22.08 -5.49 15.16
N PHE A 76 -21.51 -5.74 13.98
CA PHE A 76 -20.50 -6.77 13.76
C PHE A 76 -19.13 -6.16 13.52
N TYR A 77 -18.09 -6.81 14.03
CA TYR A 77 -16.69 -6.37 13.96
C TYR A 77 -15.83 -7.52 13.44
N PHE A 78 -15.91 -7.82 12.15
CA PHE A 78 -15.25 -8.99 11.57
C PHE A 78 -13.73 -8.82 11.51
N ASP A 79 -13.02 -9.80 12.08
CA ASP A 79 -11.57 -9.95 11.92
C ASP A 79 -11.30 -11.20 11.06
N PHE A 80 -10.80 -10.98 9.85
CA PHE A 80 -10.48 -12.06 8.91
C PHE A 80 -9.04 -12.57 9.07
N SER A 81 -8.20 -11.84 9.82
CA SER A 81 -6.85 -12.29 10.19
C SER A 81 -6.89 -13.30 11.33
N LYS A 82 -7.82 -13.08 12.28
CA LYS A 82 -8.09 -13.94 13.42
C LYS A 82 -9.60 -14.14 13.53
N ARG A 83 -10.05 -15.31 13.12
CA ARG A 83 -11.46 -15.70 13.16
C ARG A 83 -12.09 -15.40 14.53
N ASN A 84 -13.04 -14.48 14.56
CA ASN A 84 -13.73 -14.05 15.78
C ASN A 84 -15.23 -14.36 15.78
N TYR A 85 -15.77 -14.86 14.67
CA TYR A 85 -17.16 -15.26 14.50
C TYR A 85 -17.31 -16.71 14.02
N SER A 86 -18.54 -17.23 14.06
CA SER A 86 -18.86 -18.54 13.50
C SER A 86 -18.68 -18.54 11.98
N ILE A 87 -18.55 -19.72 11.37
CA ILE A 87 -18.34 -19.76 9.91
C ILE A 87 -19.62 -19.33 9.19
N GLU A 88 -20.77 -19.62 9.78
CA GLU A 88 -22.10 -19.20 9.32
C GLU A 88 -22.22 -17.67 9.32
N GLU A 89 -21.67 -16.97 10.32
CA GLU A 89 -21.64 -15.50 10.34
C GLU A 89 -20.72 -14.94 9.24
N TYR A 90 -19.61 -15.60 8.90
CA TYR A 90 -18.80 -15.23 7.73
C TYR A 90 -19.51 -15.56 6.42
N THR A 91 -20.19 -16.71 6.30
CA THR A 91 -21.01 -17.05 5.12
C THR A 91 -22.09 -15.99 4.89
N MET A 92 -22.77 -15.55 5.96
CA MET A 92 -23.71 -14.42 5.91
C MET A 92 -23.03 -13.14 5.43
N PHE A 93 -21.79 -12.87 5.86
CA PHE A 93 -21.03 -11.72 5.37
C PHE A 93 -20.78 -11.82 3.85
N LEU A 94 -20.31 -12.96 3.35
CA LEU A 94 -20.05 -13.14 1.91
C LEU A 94 -21.33 -13.03 1.07
N GLU A 95 -22.45 -13.49 1.60
CA GLU A 95 -23.77 -13.34 0.96
C GLU A 95 -24.21 -11.87 0.94
N LYS A 96 -24.31 -11.23 2.11
CA LYS A 96 -24.82 -9.86 2.25
C LYS A 96 -23.91 -8.79 1.63
N SER A 97 -22.61 -9.07 1.47
CA SER A 97 -21.65 -8.17 0.81
C SER A 97 -21.66 -8.27 -0.71
N GLY A 98 -22.36 -9.25 -1.29
CA GLY A 98 -22.40 -9.48 -2.74
C GLY A 98 -21.21 -10.27 -3.28
N ILE A 99 -20.31 -10.79 -2.43
CA ILE A 99 -19.19 -11.63 -2.87
C ILE A 99 -19.70 -12.93 -3.48
N PHE A 100 -20.71 -13.55 -2.88
CA PHE A 100 -21.32 -14.73 -3.49
C PHE A 100 -21.98 -14.42 -4.82
N ASP A 101 -22.60 -13.25 -4.98
CA ASP A 101 -23.17 -12.84 -6.26
C ASP A 101 -22.10 -12.70 -7.35
N LEU A 102 -20.99 -12.05 -7.02
CA LEU A 102 -19.82 -11.90 -7.89
C LEU A 102 -19.30 -13.25 -8.42
N LEU A 103 -19.27 -14.26 -7.55
CA LEU A 103 -18.73 -15.59 -7.84
C LEU A 103 -19.76 -16.50 -8.53
N GLN A 104 -20.95 -16.65 -7.96
CA GLN A 104 -21.97 -17.59 -8.43
C GLN A 104 -22.44 -17.25 -9.85
N ASN A 105 -22.59 -15.96 -10.15
CA ASN A 105 -23.06 -15.47 -11.44
C ASN A 105 -21.92 -15.25 -12.43
N HIS A 106 -20.71 -15.72 -12.10
CA HIS A 106 -19.54 -15.69 -12.97
C HIS A 106 -19.21 -14.27 -13.49
N LEU A 107 -19.48 -13.24 -12.66
CA LEU A 107 -19.21 -11.83 -12.96
C LEU A 107 -17.70 -11.53 -13.00
N VAL A 108 -16.90 -12.44 -12.42
CA VAL A 108 -15.45 -12.50 -12.55
C VAL A 108 -15.05 -13.91 -12.98
N SER A 109 -13.98 -14.01 -13.78
CA SER A 109 -13.43 -15.29 -14.24
C SER A 109 -12.22 -15.75 -13.45
N ASN A 110 -11.54 -14.84 -12.72
CA ASN A 110 -10.34 -15.14 -11.97
C ASN A 110 -10.13 -14.12 -10.83
N LEU A 111 -10.09 -14.61 -9.59
CA LEU A 111 -9.88 -13.79 -8.39
C LEU A 111 -8.46 -13.23 -8.31
N VAL A 112 -7.45 -13.88 -8.91
CA VAL A 112 -6.09 -13.34 -8.98
C VAL A 112 -6.07 -12.06 -9.82
N ASP A 113 -6.72 -12.07 -10.97
CA ASP A 113 -6.79 -10.90 -11.86
C ASP A 113 -7.64 -9.79 -11.24
N TYR A 114 -8.80 -10.16 -10.67
CA TYR A 114 -9.66 -9.23 -9.96
C TYR A 114 -8.93 -8.54 -8.80
N VAL A 115 -8.28 -9.29 -7.92
CA VAL A 115 -7.54 -8.72 -6.77
C VAL A 115 -6.32 -7.94 -7.22
N THR A 116 -5.67 -8.31 -8.34
CA THR A 116 -4.62 -7.48 -8.93
C THR A 116 -5.15 -6.09 -9.29
N GLY A 117 -6.33 -6.00 -9.92
CA GLY A 117 -6.99 -4.73 -10.18
C GLY A 117 -7.35 -3.96 -8.91
N VAL A 118 -7.85 -4.65 -7.88
CA VAL A 118 -8.16 -4.03 -6.58
C VAL A 118 -6.90 -3.46 -5.91
N GLU A 119 -5.79 -4.20 -5.91
CA GLU A 119 -4.52 -3.73 -5.34
C GLU A 119 -4.00 -2.47 -6.05
N VAL A 120 -4.12 -2.41 -7.38
CA VAL A 120 -3.81 -1.19 -8.16
C VAL A 120 -4.69 -0.02 -7.70
N GLY A 121 -5.99 -0.24 -7.49
CA GLY A 121 -6.91 0.78 -6.98
C GLY A 121 -6.59 1.24 -5.56
N MET A 122 -6.20 0.32 -4.68
CA MET A 122 -5.84 0.62 -3.29
C MET A 122 -4.46 1.29 -3.14
N ASP A 123 -3.60 1.21 -4.15
CA ASP A 123 -2.28 1.84 -4.16
C ASP A 123 -2.34 3.38 -4.34
N THR A 124 -3.54 3.92 -4.58
CA THR A 124 -3.84 5.37 -4.63
C THR A 124 -3.39 6.12 -3.36
N ASN A 125 -3.45 5.48 -2.19
CA ASN A 125 -2.98 6.07 -0.94
C ASN A 125 -1.46 6.29 -0.89
N GLY A 126 -0.68 5.51 -1.66
CA GLY A 126 0.78 5.68 -1.77
C GLY A 126 1.19 6.83 -2.70
N ARG A 127 0.26 7.51 -3.39
CA ARG A 127 0.59 8.58 -4.35
C ARG A 127 1.18 9.82 -3.71
N LYS A 128 0.84 10.12 -2.45
CA LYS A 128 1.39 11.28 -1.73
C LYS A 128 2.90 11.15 -1.53
N ASN A 129 3.35 10.00 -1.04
CA ASN A 129 4.77 9.75 -0.82
C ASN A 129 5.55 9.74 -2.14
N ARG A 130 4.99 9.09 -3.18
CA ARG A 130 5.60 9.05 -4.52
C ARG A 130 5.66 10.41 -5.23
N THR A 131 4.81 11.37 -4.85
CA THR A 131 4.91 12.73 -5.40
C THR A 131 6.20 13.41 -4.91
N GLY A 132 6.54 13.19 -3.63
CA GLY A 132 7.79 13.67 -3.03
C GLY A 132 8.99 13.03 -3.73
N ASP A 133 9.04 11.70 -3.75
CA ASP A 133 10.12 10.95 -4.40
C ASP A 133 10.31 11.35 -5.87
N ALA A 134 9.21 11.48 -6.63
CA ALA A 134 9.27 11.86 -8.04
C ALA A 134 9.82 13.29 -8.22
N MET A 135 9.41 14.24 -7.37
CA MET A 135 9.93 15.60 -7.41
C MET A 135 11.43 15.62 -7.10
N GLU A 136 11.85 14.89 -6.07
CA GLU A 136 13.25 14.77 -5.71
C GLU A 136 14.07 14.16 -6.85
N ASN A 137 13.64 13.04 -7.42
CA ASN A 137 14.36 12.38 -8.51
C ASN A 137 14.48 13.28 -9.75
N ILE A 138 13.44 14.05 -10.07
CA ILE A 138 13.47 15.00 -11.18
C ILE A 138 14.45 16.12 -10.90
N VAL A 139 14.41 16.74 -9.71
CA VAL A 139 15.36 17.80 -9.32
C VAL A 139 16.80 17.27 -9.33
N GLN A 140 17.03 16.09 -8.75
CA GLN A 140 18.33 15.42 -8.80
C GLN A 140 18.82 15.23 -10.23
N SER A 141 17.98 14.73 -11.14
CA SER A 141 18.38 14.50 -12.53
C SER A 141 18.78 15.79 -13.27
N TYR A 142 18.13 16.92 -12.97
CA TYR A 142 18.54 18.22 -13.51
C TYR A 142 19.88 18.67 -12.93
N LEU A 143 20.09 18.51 -11.63
CA LEU A 143 21.34 18.89 -10.97
C LEU A 143 22.51 18.03 -11.46
N GLU A 144 22.31 16.73 -11.63
CA GLU A 144 23.32 15.81 -12.19
C GLU A 144 23.64 16.15 -13.65
N ALA A 145 22.64 16.52 -14.45
CA ALA A 145 22.86 16.97 -15.83
C ALA A 145 23.68 18.26 -15.91
N GLU A 146 23.59 19.14 -14.90
CA GLU A 146 24.40 20.36 -14.77
C GLU A 146 25.78 20.12 -14.12
N GLY A 147 26.13 18.87 -13.82
CA GLY A 147 27.45 18.47 -13.33
C GLY A 147 27.61 18.39 -11.81
N TYR A 148 26.52 18.44 -11.05
CA TYR A 148 26.54 18.11 -9.63
C TYR A 148 26.57 16.58 -9.42
N ILE A 149 27.30 16.11 -8.41
CA ILE A 149 27.55 14.70 -8.13
C ILE A 149 27.04 14.41 -6.71
N LEU A 150 26.13 13.43 -6.63
CA LEU A 150 25.57 12.98 -5.35
C LEU A 150 26.68 12.45 -4.43
N GLY A 151 26.73 12.97 -3.21
CA GLY A 151 27.75 12.65 -2.20
C GLY A 151 29.01 13.51 -2.26
N GLU A 152 29.20 14.35 -3.28
CA GLU A 152 30.33 15.26 -3.37
C GLU A 152 29.90 16.73 -3.19
N ASN A 153 29.06 17.23 -4.09
CA ASN A 153 28.57 18.61 -4.08
C ASN A 153 27.03 18.70 -4.15
N LEU A 154 26.35 17.55 -4.15
CA LEU A 154 24.91 17.39 -4.01
C LEU A 154 24.63 16.34 -2.94
N PHE A 155 23.75 16.64 -1.99
CA PHE A 155 23.32 15.72 -0.94
C PHE A 155 21.79 15.74 -0.86
N LYS A 156 21.20 14.60 -0.51
CA LYS A 156 19.75 14.37 -0.53
C LYS A 156 19.29 13.83 0.83
N GLU A 157 18.14 14.31 1.31
CA GLU A 157 17.52 13.89 2.59
C GLU A 157 18.50 13.89 3.79
N ILE A 158 19.30 14.94 3.92
CA ILE A 158 20.37 15.03 4.93
C ILE A 158 19.93 15.82 6.17
N GLU A 159 20.28 15.35 7.36
CA GLU A 159 19.96 16.02 8.61
C GLU A 159 20.92 17.19 8.89
N GLN A 160 20.43 18.19 9.62
CA GLN A 160 21.23 19.36 10.03
C GLN A 160 22.60 18.98 10.60
N ASN A 161 22.64 18.05 11.56
CA ASN A 161 23.87 17.67 12.24
C ASN A 161 24.91 17.10 11.26
N GLU A 162 24.46 16.34 10.25
CA GLU A 162 25.33 15.78 9.22
C GLU A 162 25.87 16.88 8.31
N ILE A 163 25.07 17.90 7.99
CA ILE A 163 25.51 19.07 7.21
C ILE A 163 26.58 19.85 7.99
N GLU A 164 26.33 20.10 9.29
CA GLU A 164 27.27 20.80 10.17
C GLU A 164 28.62 20.06 10.26
N GLU A 165 28.59 18.72 10.32
CA GLU A 165 29.78 17.88 10.32
C GLU A 165 30.52 17.89 8.97
N ILE A 166 29.82 17.61 7.87
CA ILE A 166 30.41 17.49 6.52
C ILE A 166 31.03 18.81 6.06
N PHE A 167 30.34 19.93 6.29
CA PHE A 167 30.77 21.23 5.79
C PHE A 167 31.43 22.11 6.84
N SER A 168 31.51 21.67 8.10
CA SER A 168 32.07 22.45 9.22
C SER A 168 31.41 23.83 9.35
N VAL A 169 30.07 23.84 9.34
CA VAL A 169 29.22 25.04 9.45
C VAL A 169 28.34 24.97 10.71
N ASP A 170 27.86 26.12 11.19
CA ASP A 170 26.91 26.21 12.30
C ASP A 170 25.54 26.65 11.77
N LEU A 171 24.53 25.78 11.89
CA LEU A 171 23.15 26.03 11.44
C LEU A 171 22.19 26.27 12.61
N SER A 172 22.67 26.39 13.85
CA SER A 172 21.85 26.60 15.04
C SER A 172 20.92 27.82 14.94
N ALA A 173 21.36 28.87 14.24
CA ALA A 173 20.61 30.12 14.03
C ALA A 173 19.36 29.96 13.14
N ILE A 174 19.29 28.93 12.28
CA ILE A 174 18.13 28.69 11.39
C ILE A 174 17.12 27.68 11.95
N THR A 175 17.38 27.16 13.16
CA THR A 175 16.61 26.08 13.79
C THR A 175 16.20 26.40 15.23
N ASN A 176 15.50 27.52 15.44
CA ASN A 176 14.83 27.84 16.72
C ASN A 176 15.72 27.56 17.97
N ASP A 177 16.95 28.08 17.94
CA ASP A 177 18.01 27.87 18.95
C ASP A 177 18.38 26.40 19.20
N GLY A 178 18.42 25.57 18.14
CA GLY A 178 18.86 24.18 18.20
C GLY A 178 17.85 23.18 18.81
N ASN A 179 16.63 23.61 19.13
CA ASN A 179 15.63 22.74 19.79
C ASN A 179 14.92 21.77 18.83
N THR A 180 15.15 21.88 17.52
CA THR A 180 14.51 21.04 16.50
C THR A 180 15.51 20.71 15.41
N VAL A 181 15.81 19.42 15.23
CA VAL A 181 16.63 18.94 14.11
C VAL A 181 15.79 19.04 12.83
N LYS A 182 16.28 19.81 11.86
CA LYS A 182 15.68 19.87 10.52
C LYS A 182 16.33 18.85 9.60
N ARG A 183 15.52 18.30 8.71
CA ARG A 183 15.96 17.53 7.55
C ARG A 183 15.72 18.37 6.30
N PHE A 184 16.72 18.45 5.43
CA PHE A 184 16.65 19.16 4.16
C PHE A 184 16.50 18.15 3.03
N ASP A 185 15.67 18.48 2.04
CA ASP A 185 15.41 17.59 0.91
C ASP A 185 16.65 17.59 -0.02
N PHE A 186 17.28 18.76 -0.20
CA PHE A 186 18.55 18.88 -0.93
C PHE A 186 19.54 19.84 -0.26
N VAL A 187 20.82 19.49 -0.35
CA VAL A 187 21.94 20.39 -0.04
C VAL A 187 22.89 20.43 -1.21
N ILE A 188 23.14 21.65 -1.72
CA ILE A 188 23.99 21.87 -2.89
C ILE A 188 25.17 22.74 -2.47
N LYS A 189 26.38 22.25 -2.71
CA LYS A 189 27.62 22.97 -2.43
C LYS A 189 28.20 23.53 -3.71
N ASN A 190 28.26 24.87 -3.79
CA ASN A 190 29.06 25.58 -4.76
C ASN A 190 30.33 26.15 -4.06
N GLU A 191 31.31 26.63 -4.82
CA GLU A 191 32.64 27.04 -4.34
C GLU A 191 32.60 27.91 -3.08
N GLN A 192 31.61 28.81 -2.96
CA GLN A 192 31.48 29.73 -1.83
C GLN A 192 30.13 29.66 -1.10
N VAL A 193 29.14 28.96 -1.67
CA VAL A 193 27.75 29.01 -1.17
C VAL A 193 27.23 27.60 -0.90
N LEU A 194 26.56 27.42 0.23
CA LEU A 194 25.82 26.23 0.59
C LEU A 194 24.32 26.56 0.47
N TYR A 195 23.62 25.87 -0.44
CA TYR A 195 22.17 26.00 -0.59
C TYR A 195 21.51 24.86 0.19
N LEU A 196 20.56 25.22 1.06
CA LEU A 196 19.75 24.29 1.84
C LEU A 196 18.31 24.42 1.35
N ILE A 197 17.72 23.35 0.85
CA ILE A 197 16.39 23.31 0.21
C ILE A 197 15.50 22.35 0.98
#